data_AF-A0ABD5WK52-F1
#
_entry.id   AF-A0ABD5WK52-F1
#
_cell.length_a   1.000
_cell.length_b   1.000
_cell.length_c   1.000
_cell.angle_alpha   90.00
_cell.angle_beta   90.00
_cell.angle_gamma   90.00
#
_symmetry.space_group_name_H-M   'P 1'
#
loop_
_entity.id
_entity.type
_entity.pdbx_description
1 polymer ?
#
loop_
_entity_poly.entity_id
_entity_poly.type
_entity_poly.pdbx_seq_one_letter_code
_entity_poly.pdbx_strand_id
1 'polypeptide(L)' 'MVVRTVMLAIGVVELLFPRRMVDFWMNLATESGDVTLRPWVYTAARVEGVVILVWLLARGRRRPERASDESSQ' A
#
# COMPACT_ATOMS: atom_id res chain seq x y z
N MET A 1 -0.13 12.07 9.87
CA MET A 1 -1.39 11.61 9.25
C MET A 1 -1.24 11.43 7.74
N VAL A 2 -0.74 12.42 7.00
CA VAL A 2 -0.60 12.39 5.52
C VAL A 2 0.10 11.14 4.98
N VAL A 3 1.28 10.77 5.51
CA VAL A 3 2.03 9.58 5.05
C VAL A 3 1.21 8.29 5.14
N ARG A 4 0.44 8.12 6.22
CA ARG A 4 -0.42 6.94 6.41
C ARG A 4 -1.55 6.91 5.37
N THR A 5 -2.17 8.05 5.09
CA THR A 5 -3.23 8.17 4.07
C THR A 5 -2.67 7.88 2.68
N VAL A 6 -1.49 8.39 2.36
CA VAL A 6 -0.82 8.16 1.08
C VAL A 6 -0.48 6.67 0.90
N MET A 7 0.11 6.01 1.89
CA MET A 7 0.37 4.56 1.81
C MET A 7 -0.90 3.73 1.66
N LEU A 8 -1.99 4.12 2.34
CA LEU A 8 -3.27 3.42 2.23
C LEU A 8 -3.86 3.59 0.82
N ALA A 9 -3.81 4.80 0.26
CA ALA A 9 -4.24 5.07 -1.10
C ALA A 9 -3.42 4.28 -2.12
N ILE A 10 -2.09 4.28 -2.00
CA ILE A 10 -1.19 3.52 -2.89
C ILE A 10 -1.50 2.02 -2.80
N GLY A 11 -1.56 1.44 -1.60
CA GLY A 11 -1.83 0.01 -1.42
C GLY A 11 -3.20 -0.42 -1.97
N VAL A 12 -4.23 0.42 -1.86
CA VAL A 12 -5.55 0.16 -2.47
C VAL A 12 -5.46 0.22 -4.00
N VAL A 13 -4.81 1.23 -4.55
CA VAL A 13 -4.70 1.39 -6.01
C VAL A 13 -3.85 0.29 -6.64
N GLU A 14 -2.75 -0.13 -6.01
CA GLU A 14 -1.94 -1.28 -6.47
C GLU A 14 -2.71 -2.59 -6.42
N LEU A 15 -3.55 -2.79 -5.40
CA LEU A 15 -4.36 -3.99 -5.28
C LEU A 15 -5.42 -4.08 -6.39
N LEU A 16 -6.19 -3.00 -6.60
CA LEU A 16 -7.30 -2.99 -7.55
C LEU A 16 -6.85 -2.74 -9.00
N PHE A 17 -5.86 -1.87 -9.20
CA PHE A 17 -5.42 -1.40 -10.51
C PHE A 17 -3.89 -1.50 -10.68
N PRO A 18 -3.29 -2.70 -10.51
CA PRO A 18 -1.84 -2.87 -10.58
C PRO A 18 -1.27 -2.44 -11.92
N ARG A 19 -1.99 -2.69 -13.02
CA ARG A 19 -1.55 -2.29 -14.37
C ARG A 19 -1.45 -0.78 -14.51
N ARG A 20 -2.47 -0.04 -14.07
CA ARG A 20 -2.51 1.44 -14.19
C ARG A 20 -1.36 2.08 -13.40
N MET A 21 -1.07 1.59 -12.20
CA MET A 21 0.02 2.11 -11.39
C MET A 21 1.39 1.83 -12.04
N VAL A 22 1.62 0.56 -12.40
CA VAL A 22 2.88 0.11 -13.01
C VAL A 22 3.12 0.81 -14.35
N ASP A 23 2.12 0.86 -15.22
CA ASP A 23 2.21 1.50 -16.54
C ASP A 23 2.41 3.03 -16.40
N PHE A 24 1.77 3.68 -15.43
CA PHE A 24 1.98 5.12 -15.16
C PHE A 24 3.42 5.42 -14.75
N TRP A 25 3.96 4.67 -13.79
CA TRP A 25 5.34 4.86 -13.34
C TRP A 25 6.35 4.54 -14.43
N MET A 26 6.09 3.54 -15.26
CA MET A 26 6.99 3.21 -16.37
C MET A 26 6.97 4.25 -17.47
N ASN A 27 5.79 4.78 -17.79
CA ASN A 27 5.66 5.87 -18.75
C ASN A 27 6.32 7.17 -18.22
N LEU A 28 6.28 7.39 -16.90
CA LEU A 28 6.95 8.53 -16.28
C LEU A 28 8.48 8.35 -16.20
N ALA A 29 8.94 7.13 -15.90
CA ALA A 29 10.36 6.82 -15.72
C ALA A 29 11.09 6.54 -17.05
N THR A 30 10.36 6.25 -18.12
CA THR A 30 10.95 5.89 -19.42
C THR A 30 10.59 6.91 -20.48
N GLU A 31 11.60 7.55 -21.03
CA GLU A 31 11.47 8.65 -21.99
C GLU A 31 11.12 8.19 -23.43
N SER A 32 11.24 6.89 -23.72
CA SER A 32 11.18 6.32 -25.08
C SER A 32 10.20 5.16 -25.30
N GLY A 33 9.28 4.88 -24.36
CA GLY A 33 8.08 4.06 -24.60
C GLY A 33 8.29 2.57 -24.86
N ASP A 34 9.51 2.09 -25.06
CA ASP A 34 9.80 0.70 -25.41
C ASP A 34 10.12 -0.13 -24.15
N VAL A 35 9.11 -0.31 -23.29
CA VAL A 35 9.24 -1.18 -22.10
C VAL A 35 8.33 -2.38 -22.22
N THR A 36 8.94 -3.55 -22.43
CA THR A 36 8.24 -4.83 -22.40
C THR A 36 8.13 -5.36 -20.97
N LEU A 37 7.01 -5.01 -20.33
CA LEU A 37 6.67 -5.49 -19.01
C LEU A 37 6.42 -7.00 -18.98
N ARG A 38 7.16 -7.70 -18.12
CA ARG A 38 6.90 -9.12 -17.88
C ARG A 38 5.59 -9.28 -17.10
N PRO A 39 4.76 -10.28 -17.42
CA PRO A 39 3.46 -10.49 -16.76
C PRO A 39 3.54 -10.64 -15.23
N TRP A 40 4.68 -11.12 -14.70
CA TRP A 40 4.90 -11.30 -13.27
C TRP A 40 5.06 -9.97 -12.51
N VAL A 41 5.42 -8.87 -13.18
CA VAL A 41 5.58 -7.55 -12.56
C VAL A 41 4.26 -7.07 -11.96
N TYR A 42 3.15 -7.28 -12.67
CA TYR A 42 1.81 -6.98 -12.16
C TYR A 42 1.42 -7.87 -10.98
N THR A 43 1.96 -9.08 -10.91
CA THR A 43 1.73 -10.00 -9.78
C THR A 43 2.54 -9.54 -8.56
N ALA A 44 3.79 -9.12 -8.76
CA ALA A 44 4.63 -8.53 -7.72
C ALA A 44 3.99 -7.27 -7.14
N ALA A 45 3.50 -6.35 -7.98
CA ALA A 45 2.79 -5.14 -7.55
C ALA A 45 1.54 -5.45 -6.72
N ARG A 46 0.77 -6.50 -7.07
CA ARG A 46 -0.36 -6.96 -6.25
C ARG A 46 0.09 -7.44 -4.87
N VAL A 47 1.17 -8.23 -4.81
CA VAL A 47 1.71 -8.74 -3.54
C VAL A 47 2.20 -7.58 -2.68
N GLU A 48 2.87 -6.59 -3.26
CA GLU A 48 3.32 -5.38 -2.57
C GLU A 48 2.14 -4.61 -1.95
N GLY A 49 1.09 -4.35 -2.72
CA GLY A 49 -0.13 -3.72 -2.23
C GLY A 49 -0.77 -4.49 -1.05
N VAL A 50 -0.81 -5.83 -1.13
CA VAL A 50 -1.30 -6.68 -0.02
C VAL A 50 -0.43 -6.54 1.22
N VAL A 51 0.90 -6.58 1.07
CA VAL A 51 1.85 -6.43 2.20
C VAL A 51 1.68 -5.08 2.89
N ILE A 52 1.55 -3.99 2.12
CA ILE A 52 1.33 -2.65 2.64
C ILE A 52 0.02 -2.58 3.44
N LEU A 53 -1.08 -3.12 2.89
CA LEU A 53 -2.39 -3.11 3.54
C LEU A 53 -2.39 -3.94 4.83
N VAL A 54 -1.81 -5.14 4.80
CA VAL A 54 -1.68 -6.01 5.98
C VAL A 54 -0.84 -5.34 7.06
N TRP A 55 0.28 -4.72 6.70
CA TRP A 55 1.13 -4.00 7.64
C TRP A 55 0.41 -2.81 8.28
N LEU A 56 -0.34 -2.03 7.49
CA LEU A 56 -1.10 -0.88 7.99
C LEU A 56 -2.21 -1.31 8.96
N LEU A 57 -2.94 -2.38 8.62
CA LEU A 57 -3.98 -2.96 9.48
C LEU A 57 -3.40 -3.54 10.77
N ALA A 58 -2.27 -4.23 10.69
CA ALA A 58 -1.58 -4.78 11.85
C ALA A 58 -1.10 -3.68 12.82
N ARG A 59 -0.70 -2.52 12.30
CA ARG A 59 -0.27 -1.37 13.11
C ARG A 59 -1.44 -0.62 13.74
N GLY A 60 -2.61 -0.61 13.11
CA GLY A 60 -3.84 -0.01 13.63
C GLY A 60 -4.44 -0.75 14.84
N ARG A 61 -4.17 -2.05 14.98
CA ARG A 61 -4.71 -2.88 16.08
C ARG A 61 -3.95 -2.75 17.41
N ARG A 62 -2.87 -1.96 17.51
CA ARG A 62 -2.09 -1.77 18.76
C ARG A 62 -2.63 -0.66 19.69
N ARG A 63 -3.95 -0.41 19.71
CA ARG A 63 -4.62 0.47 20.69
C ARG A 63 -6.05 -0.08 20.83
N PRO A 64 -6.45 -0.65 21.99
CA PRO A 64 -6.50 0.09 23.25
C PRO A 64 -6.14 -0.75 24.50
N GLU A 65 -5.14 -0.31 25.25
CA GLU A 65 -4.90 -0.82 26.60
C GLU A 65 -4.63 0.37 27.52
N ARG A 66 -5.70 1.15 27.76
CA ARG A 66 -5.86 2.06 28.92
C ARG A 66 -7.35 2.24 29.16
N ALA A 67 -7.94 1.24 29.79
CA ALA A 67 -9.29 1.32 30.33
C ALA A 67 -9.38 0.37 31.53
N SER A 68 -8.71 0.71 32.64
CA SER A 68 -8.99 0.05 33.92
C SER A 68 -8.41 0.71 35.18
N ASP A 69 -7.53 1.72 35.14
CA ASP A 69 -6.82 2.15 36.36
C ASP A 69 -7.36 3.38 37.11
N GLU A 70 -8.40 4.07 36.65
CA GLU A 70 -8.86 5.32 37.32
C GLU A 70 -10.19 5.21 38.11
N SER A 71 -10.74 4.01 38.33
CA SER A 71 -11.91 3.84 39.22
C SER A 71 -11.59 3.36 40.63
N SER A 72 -10.32 3.38 41.05
CA SER A 72 -9.92 3.14 42.45
C SER A 72 -8.72 3.99 42.82
N GLN A 73 -8.97 5.25 43.19
CA GLN A 73 -8.30 5.93 44.29
C GLN A 73 -9.02 7.22 44.66
#